data_AF-D3E275-F1
#
_entry.id   AF-D3E275-F1
#
_cell.length_a   1.000
_cell.length_b   1.000
_cell.length_c   1.000
_cell.angle_alpha   90.00
_cell.angle_beta   90.00
_cell.angle_gamma   90.00
#
_symmetry.space_group_name_H-M   'P 1'
#
loop_
_entity.id
_entity.type
_entity.pdbx_description
1 polymer ?
#
loop_
_entity_poly.entity_id
_entity_poly.type
_entity_poly.pdbx_seq_one_letter_code
_entity_poly.pdbx_strand_id
1 'polypeptide(L)'
;MRMTPSSHSSLKKAFFKKNTYGGITMNKIKLTRQDEPDFDELYRMIGELKDFLKEDMGSRNWMKNLETILDFQDTDGSFKLFTSYEIPSDARVDFCHMPTYICTAILMKSYLIGDSKLSKKIDRPLRRGLKACCMRNLMGHGYEALEGQIEALNIFMKAGLREFIDLYPDMSRKFSKMISNICGSNFEMLESLRNALLGPWGEDYKEDILKINKYFNTRRVFVYGTLMNGESNHHFLENSNCLGASTVEGYQMYNVGWYPAIVPGDGMIIGELYEVPQEDMARIDMLEGEGSLYIRKCEMTSSKSLAYIYEFLEDTEGLDRISSWKDYIWYVSYGSNMLYDRFICYIEGGSYEGSSSYRMPCEDTSAPVEVRAVEIPHDMYFGNYSGSWHGGGVSFLDTEKDGHALGTAYLITREQFEHVAAEENGGRYPDGTGNWYEDIISLGDMDGFEMLTVTNKKPREQNEPSEEYLETLKRGIRENWPDMSEEDIGRYLNSCIRE
;
A
#
# COMPACT_ATOMS: atom_id res chain seq x y z
N MET A 1 -41.45 -3.19 22.43
CA MET A 1 -40.73 -2.23 23.30
C MET A 1 -40.10 -1.19 22.39
N ARG A 2 -40.51 0.09 22.45
CA ARG A 2 -39.86 1.16 21.69
C ARG A 2 -38.65 1.65 22.47
N MET A 3 -37.44 1.30 22.03
CA MET A 3 -36.22 1.95 22.51
C MET A 3 -36.14 3.38 21.94
N THR A 4 -35.64 4.31 22.73
CA THR A 4 -35.52 5.72 22.36
C THR A 4 -34.30 5.95 21.45
N PRO A 5 -34.31 6.94 20.54
CA PRO A 5 -33.22 7.19 19.60
C PRO A 5 -31.84 7.38 20.26
N SER A 6 -31.78 7.95 21.47
CA SER A 6 -30.51 8.16 22.18
C SER A 6 -29.84 6.86 22.66
N SER A 7 -30.61 5.79 22.86
CA SER A 7 -30.07 4.48 23.25
C SER A 7 -29.40 3.74 22.09
N HIS A 8 -29.92 3.91 20.86
CA HIS A 8 -29.33 3.36 19.63
C HIS A 8 -27.98 4.01 19.28
N SER A 9 -27.90 5.34 19.34
CA SER A 9 -26.65 6.10 19.08
C SER A 9 -25.53 5.76 20.08
N SER A 10 -25.90 5.57 21.36
CA SER A 10 -24.94 5.26 22.43
C SER A 10 -24.39 3.83 22.32
N LEU A 11 -25.20 2.85 21.89
CA LEU A 11 -24.76 1.48 21.62
C LEU A 11 -23.86 1.39 20.38
N LYS A 12 -24.19 2.13 19.30
CA LYS A 12 -23.35 2.22 18.09
C LYS A 12 -21.92 2.68 18.44
N LYS A 13 -21.74 3.69 19.30
CA LYS A 13 -20.41 4.25 19.64
C LYS A 13 -19.55 3.38 20.57
N ALA A 14 -20.16 2.54 21.42
CA ALA A 14 -19.44 1.74 22.41
C ALA A 14 -18.74 0.50 21.82
N PHE A 15 -19.26 -0.07 20.73
CA PHE A 15 -18.76 -1.32 20.15
C PHE A 15 -17.54 -1.17 19.23
N PHE A 16 -17.29 0.02 18.64
CA PHE A 16 -16.20 0.22 17.67
C PHE A 16 -14.78 0.29 18.27
N LYS A 17 -14.59 -0.02 19.57
CA LYS A 17 -13.30 0.19 20.26
C LYS A 17 -12.48 -1.06 20.63
N LYS A 18 -12.89 -2.28 20.27
CA LYS A 18 -12.06 -3.47 20.49
C LYS A 18 -12.27 -4.52 19.39
N ASN A 19 -11.23 -4.81 18.61
CA ASN A 19 -10.76 -6.18 18.37
C ASN A 19 -9.40 -6.19 17.67
N THR A 20 -8.50 -6.99 18.24
CA THR A 20 -7.15 -7.30 17.78
C THR A 20 -7.15 -8.47 16.79
N TYR A 21 -6.23 -8.42 15.83
CA TYR A 21 -6.10 -9.30 14.67
C TYR A 21 -5.81 -10.77 15.04
N GLY A 22 -6.70 -11.66 14.58
CA GLY A 22 -6.54 -13.11 14.47
C GLY A 22 -7.62 -13.62 13.52
N GLY A 23 -7.24 -14.36 12.48
CA GLY A 23 -8.10 -14.67 11.32
C GLY A 23 -9.53 -15.10 11.69
N ILE A 24 -10.50 -14.27 11.31
CA ILE A 24 -11.91 -14.46 11.66
C ILE A 24 -12.47 -15.59 10.78
N THR A 25 -12.99 -16.65 11.40
CA THR A 25 -13.80 -17.63 10.64
C THR A 25 -15.26 -17.20 10.72
N MET A 26 -15.85 -16.80 9.59
CA MET A 26 -17.28 -16.47 9.49
C MET A 26 -18.15 -17.75 9.52
N ASN A 27 -18.20 -18.43 10.66
CA ASN A 27 -18.96 -19.68 10.80
C ASN A 27 -20.46 -19.47 11.09
N LYS A 28 -20.98 -18.24 11.12
CA LYS A 28 -22.32 -17.96 11.68
C LYS A 28 -23.11 -16.82 11.01
N ILE A 29 -22.96 -16.56 9.71
CA ILE A 29 -23.97 -15.72 9.04
C ILE A 29 -25.26 -16.55 8.93
N LYS A 30 -26.33 -16.09 9.59
CA LYS A 30 -27.62 -16.80 9.65
C LYS A 30 -28.77 -15.81 9.58
N LEU A 31 -29.91 -16.30 9.11
CA LEU A 31 -31.17 -15.56 9.15
C LEU A 31 -31.72 -15.53 10.58
N THR A 32 -32.16 -14.36 10.99
CA THR A 32 -32.82 -14.10 12.27
C THR A 32 -34.33 -14.00 12.04
N ARG A 33 -35.12 -14.67 12.89
CA ARG A 33 -36.59 -14.55 12.90
C ARG A 33 -36.99 -13.21 13.51
N GLN A 34 -38.13 -12.69 13.07
CA GLN A 34 -38.57 -11.33 13.41
C GLN A 34 -39.12 -11.20 14.83
N ASP A 35 -39.52 -12.32 15.43
CA ASP A 35 -40.34 -12.35 16.64
C ASP A 35 -39.52 -11.99 17.90
N GLU A 36 -38.23 -12.36 17.94
CA GLU A 36 -37.28 -12.05 19.02
C GLU A 36 -35.85 -11.85 18.45
N PRO A 37 -35.55 -10.65 17.88
CA PRO A 37 -34.24 -10.39 17.32
C PRO A 37 -33.17 -10.23 18.40
N ASP A 38 -32.06 -10.96 18.24
CA ASP A 38 -30.82 -10.73 18.99
C ASP A 38 -30.01 -9.64 18.28
N PHE A 39 -30.20 -8.39 18.72
CA PHE A 39 -29.55 -7.23 18.10
C PHE A 39 -28.03 -7.22 18.33
N ASP A 40 -27.55 -7.72 19.46
CA ASP A 40 -26.11 -7.78 19.74
C ASP A 40 -25.44 -8.73 18.75
N GLU A 41 -26.05 -9.88 18.48
CA GLU A 41 -25.59 -10.81 17.46
C GLU A 41 -25.65 -10.21 16.04
N LEU A 42 -26.72 -9.49 15.70
CA LEU A 42 -26.85 -8.83 14.39
C LEU A 42 -25.76 -7.77 14.16
N TYR A 43 -25.49 -6.93 15.15
CA TYR A 43 -24.42 -5.93 15.06
C TYR A 43 -23.04 -6.59 15.03
N ARG A 44 -22.82 -7.67 15.80
CA ARG A 44 -21.60 -8.47 15.74
C ARG A 44 -21.36 -8.99 14.33
N MET A 45 -22.38 -9.57 13.69
CA MET A 45 -22.29 -10.09 12.31
C MET A 45 -21.96 -9.00 11.29
N ILE A 46 -22.54 -7.80 11.41
CA ILE A 46 -22.19 -6.65 10.56
C ILE A 46 -20.74 -6.23 10.77
N GLY A 47 -20.25 -6.23 12.01
CA GLY A 47 -18.85 -5.98 12.34
C GLY A 47 -17.92 -6.97 11.65
N GLU A 48 -18.22 -8.27 11.75
CA GLU A 48 -17.44 -9.33 11.09
C GLU A 48 -17.40 -9.16 9.57
N LEU A 49 -18.53 -8.81 8.93
CA LEU A 49 -18.57 -8.51 7.50
C LEU A 49 -17.69 -7.30 7.13
N LYS A 50 -17.73 -6.22 7.94
CA LYS A 50 -16.90 -5.03 7.71
C LYS A 50 -15.41 -5.30 7.90
N ASP A 51 -15.05 -6.19 8.83
CA ASP A 51 -13.65 -6.57 9.05
C ASP A 51 -13.14 -7.46 7.91
N PHE A 52 -13.95 -8.42 7.45
CA PHE A 52 -13.59 -9.24 6.31
C PHE A 52 -13.39 -8.46 5.01
N LEU A 53 -14.16 -7.39 4.78
CA LEU A 53 -13.93 -6.51 3.64
C LEU A 53 -12.49 -5.92 3.63
N LYS A 54 -11.90 -5.70 4.80
CA LYS A 54 -10.54 -5.18 4.96
C LYS A 54 -9.47 -6.28 4.85
N GLU A 55 -9.85 -7.55 4.98
CA GLU A 55 -8.89 -8.65 4.89
C GLU A 55 -8.29 -8.76 3.48
N ASP A 56 -7.07 -9.27 3.46
CA ASP A 56 -6.36 -9.67 2.25
C ASP A 56 -7.00 -10.94 1.67
N MET A 57 -7.11 -11.03 0.34
CA MET A 57 -7.62 -12.23 -0.33
C MET A 57 -6.72 -13.46 -0.12
N GLY A 58 -5.44 -13.24 0.18
CA GLY A 58 -4.52 -14.29 0.58
C GLY A 58 -4.69 -14.78 2.02
N SER A 59 -5.59 -14.18 2.81
CA SER A 59 -5.74 -14.52 4.24
C SER A 59 -6.21 -15.96 4.46
N ARG A 60 -5.77 -16.55 5.58
CA ARG A 60 -6.20 -17.90 5.97
C ARG A 60 -7.71 -17.93 6.17
N ASN A 61 -8.39 -18.83 5.43
CA ASN A 61 -9.85 -18.98 5.36
C ASN A 61 -10.59 -17.97 4.49
N TRP A 62 -9.91 -17.07 3.76
CA TRP A 62 -10.59 -16.06 2.94
C TRP A 62 -11.61 -16.67 1.97
N MET A 63 -11.18 -17.68 1.19
CA MET A 63 -12.05 -18.38 0.25
C MET A 63 -13.24 -19.07 0.93
N LYS A 64 -13.04 -19.62 2.13
CA LYS A 64 -14.11 -20.26 2.91
C LYS A 64 -15.13 -19.22 3.38
N ASN A 65 -14.67 -18.06 3.86
CA ASN A 65 -15.56 -16.96 4.27
C ASN A 65 -16.33 -16.40 3.07
N LEU A 66 -15.68 -16.27 1.91
CA LEU A 66 -16.35 -15.88 0.67
C LEU A 66 -17.45 -16.89 0.28
N GLU A 67 -17.18 -18.20 0.39
CA GLU A 67 -18.17 -19.24 0.13
C GLU A 67 -19.38 -19.13 1.07
N THR A 68 -19.17 -18.87 2.36
CA THR A 68 -20.27 -18.58 3.29
C THR A 68 -21.12 -17.40 2.83
N ILE A 69 -20.51 -16.32 2.32
CA ILE A 69 -21.25 -15.17 1.78
C ILE A 69 -22.06 -15.57 0.55
N LEU A 70 -21.46 -16.31 -0.38
CA LEU A 70 -22.14 -16.76 -1.60
C LEU A 70 -23.36 -17.62 -1.28
N ASP A 71 -23.22 -18.56 -0.35
CA ASP A 71 -24.31 -19.44 0.08
C ASP A 71 -25.41 -18.69 0.84
N PHE A 72 -25.07 -17.56 1.47
CA PHE A 72 -26.01 -16.74 2.23
C PHE A 72 -26.86 -15.80 1.35
N GLN A 73 -26.52 -15.60 0.06
CA GLN A 73 -27.27 -14.69 -0.80
C GLN A 73 -28.71 -15.18 -1.04
N ASP A 74 -29.70 -14.36 -0.73
CA ASP A 74 -31.11 -14.71 -0.94
C ASP A 74 -31.51 -14.66 -2.43
N THR A 75 -32.65 -15.25 -2.76
CA THR A 75 -33.34 -15.29 -4.05
C THR A 75 -33.60 -13.92 -4.69
N ASP A 76 -33.76 -12.86 -3.90
CA ASP A 76 -33.87 -11.48 -4.40
C ASP A 76 -32.52 -10.79 -4.66
N GLY A 77 -31.40 -11.45 -4.32
CA GLY A 77 -30.04 -10.94 -4.47
C GLY A 77 -29.50 -10.17 -3.25
N SER A 78 -30.32 -9.96 -2.23
CA SER A 78 -29.89 -9.32 -0.98
C SER A 78 -29.12 -10.27 -0.07
N PHE A 79 -28.45 -9.70 0.93
CA PHE A 79 -27.82 -10.40 2.03
C PHE A 79 -28.47 -10.02 3.35
N LYS A 80 -29.80 -9.89 3.35
CA LYS A 80 -30.56 -9.47 4.53
C LYS A 80 -30.42 -10.48 5.66
N LEU A 81 -30.30 -9.99 6.89
CA LEU A 81 -30.20 -10.82 8.09
C LEU A 81 -31.56 -11.24 8.66
N PHE A 82 -32.66 -10.77 8.07
CA PHE A 82 -34.02 -11.14 8.43
C PHE A 82 -34.68 -11.95 7.31
N THR A 83 -35.60 -12.84 7.69
CA THR A 83 -36.36 -13.68 6.75
C THR A 83 -37.31 -12.90 5.84
N SER A 84 -37.69 -11.67 6.18
CA SER A 84 -38.48 -10.78 5.33
C SER A 84 -38.22 -9.30 5.64
N TYR A 85 -38.71 -8.41 4.78
CA TYR A 85 -38.64 -6.95 4.96
C TYR A 85 -39.79 -6.38 5.81
N GLU A 86 -40.67 -7.23 6.36
CA GLU A 86 -41.80 -6.84 7.22
C GLU A 86 -41.32 -6.50 8.64
N ILE A 87 -40.35 -5.60 8.74
CA ILE A 87 -39.75 -5.07 9.96
C ILE A 87 -39.75 -3.52 9.90
N PRO A 88 -39.53 -2.83 11.03
CA PRO A 88 -39.40 -1.38 11.06
C PRO A 88 -38.38 -0.82 10.05
N SER A 89 -38.59 0.42 9.59
CA SER A 89 -37.82 0.98 8.47
C SER A 89 -36.35 1.22 8.78
N ASP A 90 -36.05 1.60 10.03
CA ASP A 90 -34.71 1.69 10.60
C ASP A 90 -34.03 0.31 10.60
N ALA A 91 -34.69 -0.72 11.11
CA ALA A 91 -34.18 -2.08 11.12
C ALA A 91 -33.91 -2.63 9.70
N ARG A 92 -34.72 -2.27 8.69
CA ARG A 92 -34.42 -2.63 7.28
C ARG A 92 -33.11 -2.02 6.79
N VAL A 93 -32.80 -0.78 7.15
CA VAL A 93 -31.56 -0.12 6.73
C VAL A 93 -30.37 -0.84 7.37
N ASP A 94 -30.40 -1.01 8.68
CA ASP A 94 -29.27 -1.56 9.44
C ASP A 94 -29.07 -3.07 9.17
N PHE A 95 -30.13 -3.85 9.03
CA PHE A 95 -30.03 -5.32 9.01
C PHE A 95 -30.47 -5.98 7.69
N CYS A 96 -30.96 -5.21 6.72
CA CYS A 96 -31.20 -5.73 5.38
C CYS A 96 -30.31 -5.05 4.33
N HIS A 97 -30.28 -3.72 4.31
CA HIS A 97 -29.55 -2.98 3.29
C HIS A 97 -28.05 -2.92 3.57
N MET A 98 -27.63 -2.59 4.80
CA MET A 98 -26.21 -2.48 5.15
C MET A 98 -25.42 -3.79 4.94
N PRO A 99 -25.89 -4.98 5.39
CA PRO A 99 -25.26 -6.26 5.06
C PRO A 99 -25.19 -6.51 3.54
N THR A 100 -26.25 -6.11 2.80
CA THR A 100 -26.27 -6.22 1.34
C THR A 100 -25.18 -5.35 0.70
N TYR A 101 -24.97 -4.13 1.19
CA TYR A 101 -23.90 -3.25 0.71
C TYR A 101 -22.52 -3.84 0.99
N ILE A 102 -22.27 -4.33 2.21
CA ILE A 102 -20.97 -4.89 2.61
C ILE A 102 -20.65 -6.16 1.81
N CYS A 103 -21.57 -7.13 1.74
CA CYS A 103 -21.37 -8.35 0.98
C CYS A 103 -21.20 -8.07 -0.52
N THR A 104 -21.96 -7.14 -1.08
CA THR A 104 -21.80 -6.76 -2.49
C THR A 104 -20.45 -6.07 -2.72
N ALA A 105 -19.98 -5.24 -1.80
CA ALA A 105 -18.65 -4.65 -1.86
C ALA A 105 -17.54 -5.71 -1.77
N ILE A 106 -17.69 -6.74 -0.93
CA ILE A 106 -16.76 -7.88 -0.87
C ILE A 106 -16.73 -8.61 -2.22
N LEU A 107 -17.89 -8.91 -2.81
CA LEU A 107 -17.96 -9.54 -4.14
C LEU A 107 -17.36 -8.64 -5.23
N MET A 108 -17.53 -7.32 -5.14
CA MET A 108 -16.98 -6.34 -6.07
C MET A 108 -15.45 -6.32 -6.00
N LYS A 109 -14.87 -6.22 -4.79
CA LYS A 109 -13.42 -6.33 -4.56
C LYS A 109 -12.89 -7.65 -5.11
N SER A 110 -13.56 -8.76 -4.77
CA SER A 110 -13.19 -10.11 -5.23
C SER A 110 -13.23 -10.28 -6.75
N TYR A 111 -14.09 -9.52 -7.44
CA TYR A 111 -14.20 -9.55 -8.90
C TYR A 111 -13.13 -8.69 -9.56
N LEU A 112 -12.71 -7.60 -8.92
CA LEU A 112 -11.67 -6.71 -9.43
C LEU A 112 -10.29 -7.38 -9.45
N ILE A 113 -9.89 -7.99 -8.34
CA ILE A 113 -8.54 -8.55 -8.14
C ILE A 113 -8.49 -10.08 -8.14
N GLY A 114 -9.63 -10.73 -8.38
CA GLY A 114 -9.73 -12.18 -8.42
C GLY A 114 -9.27 -12.75 -9.76
N ASP A 115 -8.76 -13.99 -9.73
CA ASP A 115 -8.46 -14.72 -10.96
C ASP A 115 -9.72 -14.94 -11.82
N SER A 116 -9.51 -15.31 -13.09
CA SER A 116 -10.61 -15.51 -14.03
C SER A 116 -11.63 -16.57 -13.60
N LYS A 117 -11.22 -17.56 -12.77
CA LYS A 117 -12.10 -18.62 -12.27
C LYS A 117 -13.00 -18.09 -11.16
N LEU A 118 -12.44 -17.29 -10.25
CA LEU A 118 -13.17 -16.63 -9.18
C LEU A 118 -14.16 -15.62 -9.75
N SER A 119 -13.72 -14.77 -10.69
CA SER A 119 -14.58 -13.78 -11.34
C SER A 119 -15.78 -14.43 -12.04
N LYS A 120 -15.58 -15.58 -12.71
CA LYS A 120 -16.68 -16.40 -13.25
C LYS A 120 -17.63 -16.96 -12.18
N LYS A 121 -17.10 -17.42 -11.04
CA LYS A 121 -17.89 -17.96 -9.92
C LYS A 121 -18.81 -16.89 -9.32
N ILE A 122 -18.35 -15.64 -9.25
CA ILE A 122 -19.05 -14.57 -8.53
C ILE A 122 -19.81 -13.57 -9.44
N ASP A 123 -19.66 -13.61 -10.77
CA ASP A 123 -20.36 -12.69 -11.70
C ASP A 123 -21.87 -12.63 -11.43
N ARG A 124 -22.56 -13.79 -11.41
CA ARG A 124 -24.01 -13.82 -11.21
C ARG A 124 -24.42 -13.34 -9.80
N PRO A 125 -23.81 -13.82 -8.70
CA PRO A 125 -24.06 -13.28 -7.37
C PRO A 125 -23.84 -11.76 -7.28
N LEU A 126 -22.75 -11.25 -7.85
CA LEU A 126 -22.42 -9.82 -7.84
C LEU A 126 -23.49 -8.99 -8.57
N ARG A 127 -23.90 -9.38 -9.77
CA ARG A 127 -24.99 -8.69 -10.51
C ARG A 127 -26.28 -8.58 -9.72
N ARG A 128 -26.64 -9.66 -9.00
CA ARG A 128 -27.84 -9.70 -8.14
C ARG A 128 -27.69 -8.78 -6.93
N GLY A 129 -26.52 -8.78 -6.29
CA GLY A 129 -26.18 -7.87 -5.19
C GLY A 129 -26.25 -6.40 -5.62
N LEU A 130 -25.60 -6.03 -6.73
CA LEU A 130 -25.63 -4.67 -7.29
C LEU A 130 -27.06 -4.20 -7.57
N LYS A 131 -27.91 -5.07 -8.12
CA LYS A 131 -29.33 -4.77 -8.34
C LYS A 131 -30.06 -4.51 -7.02
N ALA A 132 -29.82 -5.32 -6.00
CA ALA A 132 -30.41 -5.15 -4.67
C ALA A 132 -29.93 -3.86 -3.98
N CYS A 133 -28.68 -3.44 -4.19
CA CYS A 133 -28.16 -2.18 -3.65
C CYS A 133 -28.88 -0.94 -4.21
N CYS A 134 -29.40 -1.02 -5.44
CA CYS A 134 -30.07 0.09 -6.12
C CYS A 134 -31.50 0.40 -5.60
N MET A 135 -32.00 -0.28 -4.56
CA MET A 135 -33.38 -0.10 -4.11
C MET A 135 -33.63 1.22 -3.37
N ARG A 136 -32.60 1.82 -2.74
CA ARG A 136 -32.74 3.02 -1.90
C ARG A 136 -31.74 4.13 -2.22
N ASN A 137 -31.06 4.07 -3.35
CA ASN A 137 -29.97 5.01 -3.69
C ASN A 137 -28.92 5.13 -2.57
N LEU A 138 -28.65 4.01 -1.87
CA LEU A 138 -27.78 3.93 -0.71
C LEU A 138 -28.18 4.79 0.51
N MET A 139 -29.35 5.45 0.50
CA MET A 139 -29.76 6.33 1.61
C MET A 139 -30.02 5.56 2.92
N GLY A 140 -29.63 6.19 4.03
CA GLY A 140 -29.97 5.77 5.38
C GLY A 140 -31.47 5.92 5.72
N HIS A 141 -31.80 5.93 7.02
CA HIS A 141 -33.16 6.13 7.51
C HIS A 141 -33.39 7.53 8.08
N GLY A 142 -34.59 8.09 7.86
CA GLY A 142 -35.04 9.31 8.55
C GLY A 142 -34.07 10.49 8.44
N TYR A 143 -33.69 11.06 9.58
CA TYR A 143 -32.80 12.22 9.69
C TYR A 143 -31.32 11.90 9.44
N GLU A 144 -30.92 10.61 9.46
CA GLU A 144 -29.55 10.13 9.23
C GLU A 144 -29.36 9.64 7.78
N ALA A 145 -30.22 10.08 6.86
CA ALA A 145 -30.23 9.59 5.48
C ALA A 145 -28.90 9.86 4.73
N LEU A 146 -28.30 11.03 4.95
CA LEU A 146 -27.02 11.42 4.35
C LEU A 146 -25.83 10.67 4.98
N GLU A 147 -25.79 10.57 6.31
CA GLU A 147 -24.76 9.80 7.01
C GLU A 147 -24.72 8.35 6.55
N GLY A 148 -25.89 7.68 6.47
CA GLY A 148 -25.97 6.32 5.96
C GLY A 148 -25.56 6.19 4.48
N GLN A 149 -25.80 7.23 3.66
CA GLN A 149 -25.35 7.26 2.27
C GLN A 149 -23.83 7.39 2.17
N ILE A 150 -23.23 8.26 2.98
CA ILE A 150 -21.77 8.41 3.10
C ILE A 150 -21.15 7.09 3.59
N GLU A 151 -21.72 6.45 4.60
CA GLU A 151 -21.24 5.16 5.11
C GLU A 151 -21.26 4.08 4.02
N ALA A 152 -22.38 3.96 3.29
CA ALA A 152 -22.52 3.00 2.21
C ALA A 152 -21.51 3.26 1.08
N LEU A 153 -21.28 4.51 0.69
CA LEU A 153 -20.26 4.86 -0.31
C LEU A 153 -18.86 4.48 0.19
N ASN A 154 -18.51 4.82 1.43
CA ASN A 154 -17.22 4.47 2.02
C ASN A 154 -16.97 2.96 2.04
N ILE A 155 -18.01 2.14 2.23
CA ILE A 155 -17.92 0.68 2.13
C ILE A 155 -17.54 0.26 0.70
N PHE A 156 -18.20 0.80 -0.32
CA PHE A 156 -17.87 0.48 -1.70
C PHE A 156 -16.51 1.06 -2.14
N MET A 157 -16.14 2.26 -1.70
CA MET A 157 -14.84 2.89 -2.01
C MET A 157 -13.67 2.02 -1.50
N LYS A 158 -13.80 1.43 -0.31
CA LYS A 158 -12.83 0.45 0.22
C LYS A 158 -12.72 -0.83 -0.62
N ALA A 159 -13.73 -1.13 -1.41
CA ALA A 159 -13.78 -2.27 -2.32
C ALA A 159 -13.38 -1.93 -3.76
N GLY A 160 -12.97 -0.70 -4.06
CA GLY A 160 -12.58 -0.28 -5.41
C GLY A 160 -13.76 0.19 -6.27
N LEU A 161 -14.68 0.98 -5.71
CA LEU A 161 -15.88 1.44 -6.41
C LEU A 161 -15.60 2.13 -7.75
N ARG A 162 -14.65 3.07 -7.80
CA ARG A 162 -14.35 3.80 -9.04
C ARG A 162 -13.66 2.87 -10.05
N GLU A 163 -12.76 2.02 -9.58
CA GLU A 163 -12.07 1.03 -10.40
C GLU A 163 -13.07 0.06 -11.06
N PHE A 164 -14.07 -0.37 -10.29
CA PHE A 164 -15.11 -1.25 -10.79
C PHE A 164 -16.02 -0.60 -11.83
N ILE A 165 -16.42 0.66 -11.60
CA ILE A 165 -17.32 1.36 -12.51
C ILE A 165 -16.61 1.67 -13.84
N ASP A 166 -15.32 2.01 -13.80
CA ASP A 166 -14.52 2.30 -14.99
C ASP A 166 -14.27 1.05 -15.82
N LEU A 167 -13.87 -0.07 -15.19
CA LEU A 167 -13.53 -1.32 -15.90
C LEU A 167 -14.76 -2.15 -16.30
N TYR A 168 -15.83 -2.09 -15.51
CA TYR A 168 -17.01 -2.94 -15.69
C TYR A 168 -18.33 -2.15 -15.66
N PRO A 169 -18.49 -1.06 -16.43
CA PRO A 169 -19.68 -0.21 -16.39
C PRO A 169 -20.97 -0.97 -16.74
N ASP A 170 -20.87 -2.02 -17.56
CA ASP A 170 -21.98 -2.86 -17.99
C ASP A 170 -22.35 -3.97 -17.00
N MET A 171 -21.57 -4.18 -15.93
CA MET A 171 -21.90 -5.16 -14.89
C MET A 171 -23.24 -4.81 -14.22
N SER A 172 -23.49 -3.52 -14.01
CA SER A 172 -24.81 -2.98 -13.64
C SER A 172 -24.90 -1.49 -14.00
N ARG A 173 -25.38 -1.18 -15.20
CA ARG A 173 -25.61 0.22 -15.65
C ARG A 173 -26.46 1.03 -14.67
N LYS A 174 -27.43 0.37 -14.01
CA LYS A 174 -28.28 1.01 -13.00
C LYS A 174 -27.47 1.45 -11.77
N PHE A 175 -26.55 0.60 -11.31
CA PHE A 175 -25.68 0.92 -10.18
C PHE A 175 -24.69 2.02 -10.54
N SER A 176 -24.00 1.90 -11.68
CA SER A 176 -23.04 2.93 -12.14
C SER A 176 -23.71 4.30 -12.28
N LYS A 177 -24.91 4.35 -12.88
CA LYS A 177 -25.70 5.58 -12.98
C LYS A 177 -26.15 6.13 -11.62
N MET A 178 -26.53 5.25 -10.70
CA MET A 178 -26.90 5.66 -9.33
C MET A 178 -25.71 6.31 -8.62
N ILE A 179 -24.51 5.73 -8.71
CA ILE A 179 -23.31 6.31 -8.10
C ILE A 179 -22.95 7.64 -8.75
N SER A 180 -22.94 7.72 -10.09
CA SER A 180 -22.71 8.97 -10.81
C SER A 180 -23.69 10.08 -10.42
N ASN A 181 -24.99 9.76 -10.26
CA ASN A 181 -25.97 10.74 -9.81
C ASN A 181 -25.73 11.21 -8.37
N ILE A 182 -25.31 10.30 -7.47
CA ILE A 182 -24.99 10.64 -6.08
C ILE A 182 -23.76 11.56 -6.04
N CYS A 183 -22.72 11.24 -6.82
CA CYS A 183 -21.45 11.96 -6.80
C CYS A 183 -21.46 13.28 -7.57
N GLY A 184 -22.02 13.30 -8.78
CA GLY A 184 -22.06 14.51 -9.60
C GLY A 184 -23.10 15.52 -9.12
N SER A 185 -24.38 15.15 -9.09
CA SER A 185 -25.46 16.12 -8.86
C SER A 185 -25.60 16.58 -7.41
N ASN A 186 -25.33 15.70 -6.44
CA ASN A 186 -25.57 16.02 -5.03
C ASN A 186 -24.31 16.57 -4.36
N PHE A 187 -23.16 15.91 -4.46
CA PHE A 187 -21.99 16.33 -3.68
C PHE A 187 -21.31 17.60 -4.21
N GLU A 188 -21.24 17.81 -5.53
CA GLU A 188 -20.76 19.09 -6.09
C GLU A 188 -21.67 20.26 -5.69
N MET A 189 -22.99 20.07 -5.71
CA MET A 189 -23.95 21.09 -5.27
C MET A 189 -23.82 21.37 -3.76
N LEU A 190 -23.69 20.33 -2.94
CA LEU A 190 -23.56 20.44 -1.48
C LEU A 190 -22.28 21.18 -1.08
N GLU A 191 -21.17 21.00 -1.79
CA GLU A 191 -19.93 21.74 -1.56
C GLU A 191 -20.11 23.26 -1.74
N SER A 192 -20.95 23.68 -2.69
CA SER A 192 -21.28 25.09 -2.92
C SER A 192 -22.23 25.70 -1.87
N LEU A 193 -22.91 24.87 -1.06
CA LEU A 193 -23.94 25.28 -0.10
C LEU A 193 -23.51 25.00 1.34
N ARG A 194 -22.86 25.97 1.97
CA ARG A 194 -22.27 25.88 3.33
C ARG A 194 -23.20 25.31 4.42
N ASN A 195 -24.52 25.54 4.34
CA ASN A 195 -25.49 25.04 5.34
C ASN A 195 -26.09 23.66 4.99
N ALA A 196 -25.88 23.15 3.77
CA ALA A 196 -26.41 21.87 3.32
C ALA A 196 -25.53 20.67 3.73
N LEU A 197 -24.32 20.96 4.21
CA LEU A 197 -23.36 19.99 4.74
C LEU A 197 -23.57 19.69 6.23
N LEU A 198 -24.45 20.43 6.90
CA LEU A 198 -24.80 20.21 8.30
C LEU A 198 -25.99 19.25 8.40
N GLY A 199 -25.82 18.19 9.18
CA GLY A 199 -26.88 17.28 9.55
C GLY A 199 -27.96 17.97 10.38
N PRO A 200 -29.14 17.34 10.54
CA PRO A 200 -30.27 17.91 11.29
C PRO A 200 -29.93 18.29 12.74
N TRP A 201 -28.83 17.78 13.30
CA TRP A 201 -28.35 18.07 14.65
C TRP A 201 -27.00 18.81 14.67
N GLY A 202 -26.55 19.34 13.52
CA GLY A 202 -25.31 20.10 13.38
C GLY A 202 -24.07 19.25 13.10
N GLU A 203 -24.22 17.98 12.71
CA GLU A 203 -23.12 17.14 12.23
C GLU A 203 -22.49 17.74 10.97
N ASP A 204 -21.18 17.93 10.92
CA ASP A 204 -20.51 18.48 9.74
C ASP A 204 -19.98 17.35 8.84
N TYR A 205 -20.55 17.19 7.66
CA TYR A 205 -20.15 16.18 6.67
C TYR A 205 -19.18 16.72 5.61
N LYS A 206 -18.69 17.96 5.74
CA LYS A 206 -17.84 18.60 4.73
C LYS A 206 -16.60 17.77 4.39
N GLU A 207 -15.89 17.28 5.39
CA GLU A 207 -14.66 16.51 5.16
C GLU A 207 -14.93 15.17 4.46
N ASP A 208 -16.02 14.49 4.82
CA ASP A 208 -16.39 13.23 4.18
C ASP A 208 -16.73 13.45 2.71
N ILE A 209 -17.46 14.52 2.40
CA ILE A 209 -17.84 14.89 1.05
C ILE A 209 -16.61 15.28 0.22
N LEU A 210 -15.69 16.06 0.77
CA LEU A 210 -14.42 16.39 0.10
C LEU A 210 -13.58 15.14 -0.19
N LYS A 211 -13.52 14.18 0.74
CA LYS A 211 -12.83 12.89 0.53
C LYS A 211 -13.50 12.06 -0.57
N ILE A 212 -14.82 12.03 -0.63
CA ILE A 212 -15.59 11.35 -1.69
C ILE A 212 -15.31 12.02 -3.05
N ASN A 213 -15.42 13.35 -3.14
CA ASN A 213 -15.14 14.09 -4.38
C ASN A 213 -13.71 13.86 -4.86
N LYS A 214 -12.72 13.96 -3.95
CA LYS A 214 -11.32 13.66 -4.27
C LYS A 214 -11.17 12.23 -4.79
N TYR A 215 -11.78 11.25 -4.12
CA TYR A 215 -11.72 9.85 -4.54
C TYR A 215 -12.25 9.65 -5.97
N PHE A 216 -13.36 10.29 -6.35
CA PHE A 216 -13.89 10.16 -7.70
C PHE A 216 -13.14 10.98 -8.74
N ASN A 217 -12.43 12.05 -8.36
CA ASN A 217 -11.69 12.90 -9.30
C ASN A 217 -10.25 12.43 -9.55
N THR A 218 -9.77 11.43 -8.83
CA THR A 218 -8.44 10.85 -9.04
C THR A 218 -8.51 9.35 -9.30
N ARG A 219 -7.45 8.79 -9.89
CA ARG A 219 -7.23 7.35 -10.07
C ARG A 219 -5.84 7.01 -9.59
N ARG A 220 -5.69 5.82 -9.03
CA ARG A 220 -4.37 5.29 -8.70
C ARG A 220 -3.84 4.52 -9.89
N VAL A 221 -2.64 4.83 -10.34
CA VAL A 221 -1.97 4.16 -11.45
C VAL A 221 -0.61 3.69 -10.96
N PHE A 222 -0.35 2.40 -11.10
CA PHE A 222 0.96 1.81 -10.84
C PHE A 222 1.72 1.74 -12.16
N VAL A 223 2.83 2.46 -12.23
CA VAL A 223 3.68 2.56 -13.42
C VAL A 223 4.99 1.82 -13.17
N TYR A 224 5.46 1.08 -14.17
CA TYR A 224 6.59 0.15 -14.03
C TYR A 224 7.61 0.28 -15.19
N GLY A 225 7.49 1.34 -15.99
CA GLY A 225 8.23 1.52 -17.23
C GLY A 225 8.44 2.98 -17.58
N THR A 226 8.22 3.32 -18.85
CA THR A 226 8.51 4.66 -19.42
C THR A 226 7.79 5.84 -18.74
N LEU A 227 6.76 5.59 -17.94
CA LEU A 227 6.04 6.59 -17.15
C LEU A 227 6.67 6.89 -15.77
N MET A 228 7.58 6.04 -15.30
CA MET A 228 8.25 6.22 -14.01
C MET A 228 9.08 7.52 -13.96
N ASN A 229 9.38 8.00 -12.76
CA ASN A 229 10.20 9.18 -12.54
C ASN A 229 11.54 9.09 -13.29
N GLY A 230 11.94 10.15 -13.99
CA GLY A 230 13.16 10.18 -14.80
C GLY A 230 13.07 9.51 -16.18
N GLU A 231 11.96 8.82 -16.50
CA GLU A 231 11.78 8.15 -17.78
C GLU A 231 11.12 9.05 -18.84
N SER A 232 11.22 8.65 -20.12
CA SER A 232 10.87 9.50 -21.27
C SER A 232 9.42 10.00 -21.28
N ASN A 233 8.47 9.22 -20.77
CA ASN A 233 7.06 9.55 -20.74
C ASN A 233 6.59 10.10 -19.39
N HIS A 234 7.49 10.35 -18.44
CA HIS A 234 7.11 10.84 -17.11
C HIS A 234 6.30 12.14 -17.14
N HIS A 235 6.50 12.99 -18.15
CA HIS A 235 5.73 14.23 -18.36
C HIS A 235 4.21 14.02 -18.50
N PHE A 236 3.73 12.78 -18.73
CA PHE A 236 2.30 12.46 -18.67
C PHE A 236 1.73 12.48 -17.24
N LEU A 237 2.59 12.42 -16.22
CA LEU A 237 2.25 12.41 -14.80
C LEU A 237 2.59 13.72 -14.08
N GLU A 238 2.92 14.79 -14.80
CA GLU A 238 3.35 16.08 -14.18
C GLU A 238 2.31 16.69 -13.21
N ASN A 239 1.02 16.46 -13.45
CA ASN A 239 -0.08 16.90 -12.59
C ASN A 239 -0.50 15.86 -11.54
N SER A 240 0.20 14.72 -11.49
CA SER A 240 -0.11 13.59 -10.62
C SER A 240 0.70 13.67 -9.33
N ASN A 241 0.11 13.20 -8.23
CA ASN A 241 0.82 13.11 -6.97
C ASN A 241 1.49 11.74 -6.85
N CYS A 242 2.83 11.72 -6.75
CA CYS A 242 3.56 10.48 -6.46
C CYS A 242 3.25 10.02 -5.02
N LEU A 243 2.81 8.77 -4.88
CA LEU A 243 2.55 8.11 -3.59
C LEU A 243 3.75 7.28 -3.12
N GLY A 244 4.81 7.19 -3.95
CA GLY A 244 6.04 6.46 -3.67
C GLY A 244 6.17 5.16 -4.46
N ALA A 245 7.31 4.50 -4.26
CA ALA A 245 7.57 3.19 -4.83
C ALA A 245 6.62 2.12 -4.26
N SER A 246 6.30 1.12 -5.06
CA SER A 246 5.48 -0.02 -4.65
C SER A 246 5.77 -1.23 -5.54
N THR A 247 5.08 -2.33 -5.27
CA THR A 247 5.21 -3.56 -6.05
C THR A 247 3.85 -4.19 -6.31
N VAL A 248 3.78 -4.97 -7.38
CA VAL A 248 2.63 -5.82 -7.74
C VAL A 248 3.13 -7.23 -8.01
N GLU A 249 2.53 -8.23 -7.35
CA GLU A 249 2.86 -9.65 -7.51
C GLU A 249 2.00 -10.32 -8.59
N GLY A 250 2.43 -11.50 -9.07
CA GLY A 250 1.66 -12.30 -10.03
C GLY A 250 1.93 -11.92 -11.49
N TYR A 251 3.02 -11.22 -11.75
CA TYR A 251 3.40 -10.71 -13.07
C TYR A 251 4.89 -10.95 -13.33
N GLN A 252 5.27 -10.94 -14.60
CA GLN A 252 6.66 -11.00 -15.04
C GLN A 252 6.89 -9.98 -16.15
N MET A 253 8.11 -9.44 -16.22
CA MET A 253 8.45 -8.36 -17.15
C MET A 253 9.32 -8.86 -18.32
N TYR A 254 9.07 -8.29 -19.48
CA TYR A 254 9.83 -8.51 -20.72
C TYR A 254 10.27 -7.18 -21.32
N ASN A 255 11.43 -7.19 -21.94
CA ASN A 255 11.92 -6.09 -22.74
C ASN A 255 11.37 -6.20 -24.18
N VAL A 256 10.48 -5.27 -24.57
CA VAL A 256 9.95 -5.14 -25.94
C VAL A 256 10.67 -4.05 -26.75
N GLY A 257 11.81 -3.57 -26.24
CA GLY A 257 12.67 -2.57 -26.86
C GLY A 257 12.56 -1.22 -26.17
N TRP A 258 11.60 -0.40 -26.60
CA TRP A 258 11.47 1.00 -26.14
C TRP A 258 10.63 1.16 -24.87
N TYR A 259 9.97 0.08 -24.43
CA TYR A 259 9.10 0.05 -23.28
C TYR A 259 9.11 -1.37 -22.66
N PRO A 260 8.69 -1.54 -21.41
CA PRO A 260 8.52 -2.87 -20.81
C PRO A 260 7.12 -3.42 -21.03
N ALA A 261 7.02 -4.74 -21.11
CA ALA A 261 5.76 -5.47 -21.11
C ALA A 261 5.64 -6.30 -19.83
N ILE A 262 4.50 -6.20 -19.13
CA ILE A 262 4.16 -7.15 -18.06
C ILE A 262 3.03 -8.07 -18.49
N VAL A 263 3.15 -9.35 -18.15
CA VAL A 263 2.13 -10.37 -18.36
C VAL A 263 1.97 -11.21 -17.10
N PRO A 264 0.84 -11.92 -16.89
CA PRO A 264 0.66 -12.77 -15.74
C PRO A 264 1.80 -13.80 -15.59
N GLY A 265 2.29 -13.98 -14.37
CA GLY A 265 3.44 -14.81 -14.04
C GLY A 265 3.55 -15.08 -12.54
N ASP A 266 4.73 -15.49 -12.08
CA ASP A 266 5.02 -15.80 -10.68
C ASP A 266 5.98 -14.79 -10.02
N GLY A 267 6.31 -13.71 -10.73
CA GLY A 267 7.24 -12.68 -10.26
C GLY A 267 6.56 -11.51 -9.55
N MET A 268 7.40 -10.53 -9.25
CA MET A 268 7.02 -9.25 -8.66
C MET A 268 7.52 -8.13 -9.56
N ILE A 269 6.68 -7.14 -9.80
CA ILE A 269 6.98 -5.95 -10.59
C ILE A 269 7.24 -4.80 -9.64
N ILE A 270 8.41 -4.18 -9.76
CA ILE A 270 8.76 -2.94 -9.08
C ILE A 270 8.31 -1.76 -9.93
N GLY A 271 7.74 -0.75 -9.27
CA GLY A 271 7.29 0.46 -9.93
C GLY A 271 6.92 1.54 -8.94
N GLU A 272 6.18 2.51 -9.42
CA GLU A 272 5.81 3.71 -8.68
C GLU A 272 4.29 3.88 -8.71
N LEU A 273 3.71 4.29 -7.59
CA LEU A 273 2.27 4.50 -7.46
C LEU A 273 1.95 5.99 -7.54
N TYR A 274 1.06 6.37 -8.45
CA TYR A 274 0.62 7.75 -8.62
C TYR A 274 -0.87 7.92 -8.36
N GLU A 275 -1.25 9.05 -7.76
CA GLU A 275 -2.62 9.56 -7.78
C GLU A 275 -2.77 10.55 -8.95
N VAL A 276 -3.39 10.06 -10.03
CA VAL A 276 -3.56 10.74 -11.32
C VAL A 276 -4.95 11.40 -11.40
N PRO A 277 -5.08 12.66 -11.84
CA PRO A 277 -6.38 13.27 -12.13
C PRO A 277 -7.18 12.43 -13.13
N GLN A 278 -8.49 12.27 -12.91
CA GLN A 278 -9.34 11.47 -13.80
C GLN A 278 -9.31 12.00 -15.25
N GLU A 279 -9.19 13.31 -15.44
CA GLU A 279 -9.12 13.94 -16.76
C GLU A 279 -7.86 13.57 -17.56
N ASP A 280 -6.77 13.23 -16.89
CA ASP A 280 -5.51 12.83 -17.52
C ASP A 280 -5.49 11.34 -17.94
N MET A 281 -6.39 10.52 -17.37
CA MET A 281 -6.43 9.07 -17.64
C MET A 281 -6.58 8.73 -19.13
N ALA A 282 -7.41 9.47 -19.87
CA ALA A 282 -7.62 9.21 -21.30
C ALA A 282 -6.35 9.43 -22.13
N ARG A 283 -5.48 10.35 -21.69
CA ARG A 283 -4.20 10.62 -22.35
C ARG A 283 -3.20 9.49 -22.08
N ILE A 284 -3.20 8.93 -20.87
CA ILE A 284 -2.39 7.76 -20.51
C ILE A 284 -2.89 6.52 -21.27
N ASP A 285 -4.21 6.27 -21.28
CA ASP A 285 -4.81 5.16 -22.03
C ASP A 285 -4.41 5.21 -23.52
N MET A 286 -4.38 6.41 -24.12
CA MET A 286 -3.96 6.61 -25.50
C MET A 286 -2.46 6.33 -25.73
N LEU A 287 -1.61 6.74 -24.79
CA LEU A 287 -0.17 6.48 -24.84
C LEU A 287 0.12 4.97 -24.78
N GLU A 288 -0.51 4.28 -23.83
CA GLU A 288 -0.33 2.85 -23.60
C GLU A 288 -1.07 1.99 -24.65
N GLY A 289 -1.86 2.59 -25.54
CA GLY A 289 -2.63 1.84 -26.54
C GLY A 289 -3.65 0.89 -25.91
N GLU A 290 -4.36 1.36 -24.87
CA GLU A 290 -5.36 0.60 -24.13
C GLU A 290 -6.40 -0.03 -25.07
N GLY A 291 -6.67 -1.33 -24.87
CA GLY A 291 -7.56 -2.13 -25.71
C GLY A 291 -6.94 -2.68 -27.00
N SER A 292 -5.66 -2.38 -27.27
CA SER A 292 -4.94 -2.88 -28.46
C SER A 292 -3.57 -3.48 -28.13
N LEU A 293 -2.68 -2.69 -27.54
CA LEU A 293 -1.33 -3.11 -27.14
C LEU A 293 -1.30 -3.57 -25.68
N TYR A 294 -1.96 -2.81 -24.82
CA TYR A 294 -2.15 -3.14 -23.42
C TYR A 294 -3.64 -3.17 -23.07
N ILE A 295 -3.99 -3.85 -21.97
CA ILE A 295 -5.30 -3.77 -21.35
C ILE A 295 -5.17 -3.23 -19.93
N ARG A 296 -6.03 -2.30 -19.56
CA ARG A 296 -6.04 -1.79 -18.19
C ARG A 296 -6.67 -2.81 -17.25
N LYS A 297 -5.98 -3.16 -16.18
CA LYS A 297 -6.47 -4.00 -15.09
C LYS A 297 -6.37 -3.28 -13.75
N CYS A 298 -7.04 -3.81 -12.74
CA CYS A 298 -6.96 -3.33 -11.37
C CYS A 298 -6.25 -4.38 -10.53
N GLU A 299 -5.20 -3.99 -9.83
CA GLU A 299 -4.42 -4.87 -8.97
C GLU A 299 -4.23 -4.26 -7.58
N MET A 300 -3.95 -5.13 -6.61
CA MET A 300 -3.54 -4.73 -5.27
C MET A 300 -2.02 -4.53 -5.23
N THR A 301 -1.58 -3.37 -4.79
CA THR A 301 -0.15 -3.08 -4.58
C THR A 301 0.29 -3.52 -3.18
N SER A 302 1.60 -3.64 -2.95
CA SER A 302 2.19 -3.86 -1.62
C SER A 302 1.85 -2.77 -0.61
N SER A 303 1.54 -1.54 -1.07
CA SER A 303 1.01 -0.45 -0.24
C SER A 303 -0.48 -0.61 0.12
N LYS A 304 -1.08 -1.78 -0.12
CA LYS A 304 -2.48 -2.13 0.16
C LYS A 304 -3.48 -1.20 -0.52
N SER A 305 -3.09 -0.69 -1.68
CA SER A 305 -3.90 0.20 -2.50
C SER A 305 -4.29 -0.51 -3.80
N LEU A 306 -5.55 -0.40 -4.18
CA LEU A 306 -5.96 -0.74 -5.54
C LEU A 306 -5.42 0.29 -6.51
N ALA A 307 -4.83 -0.18 -7.61
CA ALA A 307 -4.25 0.65 -8.65
C ALA A 307 -4.50 0.06 -10.03
N TYR A 308 -4.60 0.93 -11.03
CA TYR A 308 -4.58 0.50 -12.42
C TYR A 308 -3.18 0.12 -12.85
N ILE A 309 -3.09 -0.98 -13.59
CA ILE A 309 -1.90 -1.39 -14.33
C ILE A 309 -2.27 -1.57 -15.80
N TYR A 310 -1.27 -1.50 -16.67
CA TYR A 310 -1.40 -1.87 -18.07
C TYR A 310 -0.78 -3.25 -18.25
N GLU A 311 -1.56 -4.26 -18.63
CA GLU A 311 -1.07 -5.60 -18.94
C GLU A 311 -0.88 -5.73 -20.45
N PHE A 312 0.25 -6.29 -20.88
CA PHE A 312 0.58 -6.44 -22.30
C PHE A 312 -0.27 -7.54 -22.96
N LEU A 313 -0.78 -7.29 -24.17
CA LEU A 313 -1.70 -8.19 -24.87
C LEU A 313 -1.04 -9.06 -25.95
N GLU A 314 0.18 -8.73 -26.40
CA GLU A 314 0.85 -9.48 -27.46
C GLU A 314 1.67 -10.66 -26.93
N ASP A 315 2.14 -11.51 -27.84
CA ASP A 315 2.98 -12.66 -27.52
C ASP A 315 4.36 -12.21 -27.02
N THR A 316 4.88 -12.93 -26.03
CA THR A 316 6.20 -12.70 -25.45
C THR A 316 7.25 -13.70 -25.93
N GLU A 317 6.90 -14.60 -26.87
CA GLU A 317 7.84 -15.55 -27.47
C GLU A 317 9.05 -14.82 -28.10
N GLY A 318 10.25 -15.20 -27.66
CA GLY A 318 11.51 -14.64 -28.16
C GLY A 318 11.94 -13.31 -27.54
N LEU A 319 11.17 -12.76 -26.59
CA LEU A 319 11.56 -11.57 -25.83
C LEU A 319 12.44 -11.92 -24.63
N ASP A 320 13.33 -11.00 -24.27
CA ASP A 320 14.17 -11.12 -23.09
C ASP A 320 13.35 -10.83 -21.83
N ARG A 321 13.31 -11.79 -20.91
CA ARG A 321 12.75 -11.59 -19.57
C ARG A 321 13.73 -10.73 -18.76
N ILE A 322 13.21 -9.69 -18.11
CA ILE A 322 13.97 -8.78 -17.24
C ILE A 322 13.37 -8.79 -15.83
N SER A 323 14.20 -8.52 -14.81
CA SER A 323 13.76 -8.43 -13.41
C SER A 323 13.01 -7.14 -13.11
N SER A 324 13.44 -6.03 -13.72
CA SER A 324 12.87 -4.69 -13.56
C SER A 324 13.23 -3.80 -14.75
N TRP A 325 12.49 -2.70 -14.93
CA TRP A 325 12.77 -1.72 -15.99
C TRP A 325 14.00 -0.85 -15.66
N LYS A 326 14.03 -0.30 -14.44
CA LYS A 326 15.21 0.36 -13.88
C LYS A 326 16.17 -0.69 -13.31
N ASP A 327 17.47 -0.39 -13.30
CA ASP A 327 18.50 -1.23 -12.69
C ASP A 327 18.54 -1.00 -11.17
N TYR A 328 18.01 -1.96 -10.41
CA TYR A 328 17.95 -1.89 -8.94
C TYR A 328 19.02 -2.77 -8.29
N ILE A 329 19.51 -2.33 -7.13
CA ILE A 329 20.39 -3.10 -6.25
C ILE A 329 19.96 -2.94 -4.79
N TRP A 330 20.35 -3.89 -3.94
CA TRP A 330 20.24 -3.76 -2.49
C TRP A 330 21.50 -3.11 -1.92
N TYR A 331 21.43 -1.83 -1.57
CA TYR A 331 22.51 -1.16 -0.85
C TYR A 331 22.44 -1.54 0.63
N VAL A 332 23.45 -2.23 1.13
CA VAL A 332 23.52 -2.70 2.52
C VAL A 332 24.42 -1.78 3.33
N SER A 333 23.82 -0.96 4.19
CA SER A 333 24.53 -0.15 5.17
C SER A 333 24.74 -0.92 6.48
N TYR A 334 25.93 -0.84 7.04
CA TYR A 334 26.29 -1.38 8.36
C TYR A 334 26.80 -0.29 9.33
N GLY A 335 26.72 0.97 8.90
CA GLY A 335 27.20 2.15 9.60
C GLY A 335 26.09 3.14 9.91
N SER A 336 26.45 4.41 10.05
CA SER A 336 25.46 5.47 10.39
C SER A 336 24.28 5.61 9.42
N ASN A 337 24.41 5.16 8.17
CA ASN A 337 23.31 5.16 7.21
C ASN A 337 22.32 4.00 7.43
N MET A 338 22.45 3.19 8.49
CA MET A 338 21.38 2.30 8.94
C MET A 338 20.17 3.06 9.49
N LEU A 339 20.34 4.33 9.88
CA LEU A 339 19.25 5.21 10.28
C LEU A 339 18.60 5.84 9.04
N TYR A 340 17.31 5.58 8.80
CA TYR A 340 16.62 6.01 7.58
C TYR A 340 16.67 7.53 7.37
N ASP A 341 16.37 8.32 8.41
CA ASP A 341 16.40 9.80 8.34
C ASP A 341 17.76 10.34 7.89
N ARG A 342 18.84 9.61 8.22
CA ARG A 342 20.18 9.97 7.79
C ARG A 342 20.43 9.55 6.34
N PHE A 343 20.03 8.33 5.98
CA PHE A 343 20.22 7.79 4.64
C PHE A 343 19.44 8.58 3.58
N ILE A 344 18.18 8.92 3.86
CA ILE A 344 17.31 9.59 2.88
C ILE A 344 17.83 10.98 2.47
N CYS A 345 18.60 11.66 3.32
CA CYS A 345 19.27 12.92 2.95
C CYS A 345 20.29 12.76 1.80
N TYR A 346 20.85 11.57 1.57
CA TYR A 346 21.72 11.33 0.41
C TYR A 346 20.93 11.21 -0.90
N ILE A 347 19.66 10.81 -0.80
CA ILE A 347 18.76 10.63 -1.94
C ILE A 347 18.04 11.94 -2.26
N GLU A 348 17.30 12.49 -1.30
CA GLU A 348 16.47 13.69 -1.46
C GLU A 348 17.26 15.01 -1.33
N GLY A 349 18.51 14.91 -0.90
CA GLY A 349 19.31 16.06 -0.48
C GLY A 349 18.88 16.60 0.89
N GLY A 350 19.71 17.44 1.49
CA GLY A 350 19.43 18.03 2.80
C GLY A 350 20.46 17.72 3.87
N SER A 351 20.06 17.91 5.12
CA SER A 351 20.91 17.69 6.30
C SER A 351 20.10 16.98 7.38
N TYR A 352 20.69 15.96 8.00
CA TYR A 352 20.08 15.28 9.13
C TYR A 352 20.43 15.98 10.45
N GLU A 353 19.61 15.74 11.48
CA GLU A 353 19.81 16.32 12.81
C GLU A 353 21.21 16.01 13.38
N GLY A 354 21.94 17.05 13.77
CA GLY A 354 23.30 16.92 14.30
C GLY A 354 24.41 17.00 13.25
N SER A 355 24.08 17.08 11.95
CA SER A 355 25.06 17.34 10.89
C SER A 355 25.05 18.78 10.40
N SER A 356 26.23 19.38 10.28
CA SER A 356 26.43 20.66 9.61
C SER A 356 26.60 20.55 8.09
N SER A 357 26.66 19.32 7.56
CA SER A 357 26.91 19.06 6.14
C SER A 357 25.61 18.85 5.37
N TYR A 358 25.41 19.66 4.34
CA TYR A 358 24.35 19.49 3.34
C TYR A 358 24.78 18.44 2.30
N ARG A 359 23.88 17.51 1.97
CA ARG A 359 24.04 16.51 0.92
C ARG A 359 23.30 16.96 -0.34
N MET A 360 23.96 16.80 -1.49
CA MET A 360 23.31 17.05 -2.77
C MET A 360 22.34 15.90 -3.08
N PRO A 361 21.15 16.20 -3.62
CA PRO A 361 20.20 15.17 -4.04
C PRO A 361 20.77 14.32 -5.19
N CYS A 362 20.27 13.09 -5.30
CA CYS A 362 20.42 12.24 -6.50
C CYS A 362 19.64 12.84 -7.69
N GLU A 363 19.90 12.34 -8.90
CA GLU A 363 19.05 12.69 -10.05
C GLU A 363 17.66 12.08 -9.89
N ASP A 364 17.59 10.81 -9.48
CA ASP A 364 16.35 10.18 -9.00
C ASP A 364 16.23 10.33 -7.48
N THR A 365 15.38 11.24 -7.02
CA THR A 365 15.12 11.46 -5.58
C THR A 365 14.03 10.54 -5.02
N SER A 366 13.64 9.47 -5.73
CA SER A 366 12.63 8.53 -5.25
C SER A 366 13.10 7.79 -4.00
N ALA A 367 12.22 7.66 -3.00
CA ALA A 367 12.53 6.91 -1.79
C ALA A 367 12.81 5.42 -2.11
N PRO A 368 13.59 4.71 -1.26
CA PRO A 368 13.86 3.30 -1.45
C PRO A 368 12.58 2.49 -1.63
N VAL A 369 12.61 1.54 -2.57
CA VAL A 369 11.46 0.67 -2.87
C VAL A 369 11.09 -0.17 -1.65
N GLU A 370 12.11 -0.65 -0.94
CA GLU A 370 11.96 -1.46 0.25
C GLU A 370 13.18 -1.29 1.17
N VAL A 371 12.96 -1.52 2.47
CA VAL A 371 14.00 -1.49 3.51
C VAL A 371 13.92 -2.77 4.32
N ARG A 372 15.05 -3.46 4.52
CA ARG A 372 15.10 -4.72 5.27
C ARG A 372 16.31 -4.79 6.21
N ALA A 373 16.10 -5.39 7.37
CA ALA A 373 17.17 -5.81 8.25
C ALA A 373 17.89 -7.03 7.66
N VAL A 374 19.23 -7.01 7.62
CA VAL A 374 20.03 -8.11 7.08
C VAL A 374 21.28 -8.38 7.93
N GLU A 375 21.65 -9.65 8.07
CA GLU A 375 22.96 -10.01 8.63
C GLU A 375 24.01 -10.05 7.51
N ILE A 376 25.16 -9.46 7.77
CA ILE A 376 26.31 -9.44 6.86
C ILE A 376 27.32 -10.47 7.37
N PRO A 377 27.83 -11.38 6.52
CA PRO A 377 28.70 -12.48 6.91
C PRO A 377 30.16 -12.05 7.19
N HIS A 378 30.34 -10.84 7.72
CA HIS A 378 31.64 -10.24 8.02
C HIS A 378 31.62 -9.59 9.39
N ASP A 379 32.79 -9.53 10.03
CA ASP A 379 32.95 -8.86 11.31
C ASP A 379 33.00 -7.33 11.14
N MET A 380 32.27 -6.59 11.98
CA MET A 380 32.27 -5.12 11.95
C MET A 380 33.16 -4.57 13.07
N TYR A 381 33.91 -3.50 12.77
CA TYR A 381 34.75 -2.82 13.75
C TYR A 381 34.80 -1.31 13.52
N PHE A 382 35.32 -0.58 14.52
CA PHE A 382 35.53 0.87 14.43
C PHE A 382 36.98 1.22 14.09
N GLY A 383 37.17 2.12 13.12
CA GLY A 383 38.49 2.56 12.69
C GLY A 383 38.52 3.95 12.07
N ASN A 384 39.73 4.40 11.72
CA ASN A 384 40.06 5.75 11.25
C ASN A 384 39.65 6.88 12.21
N TYR A 385 40.01 8.13 11.86
CA TYR A 385 39.66 9.34 12.60
C TYR A 385 38.71 10.19 11.76
N SER A 386 37.42 10.24 12.12
CA SER A 386 36.45 11.06 11.40
C SER A 386 36.28 12.44 12.02
N GLY A 387 36.60 13.48 11.25
CA GLY A 387 36.36 14.87 11.65
C GLY A 387 34.88 15.20 11.90
N SER A 388 33.98 14.56 11.14
CA SER A 388 32.53 14.71 11.30
C SER A 388 31.98 14.08 12.59
N TRP A 389 32.74 13.16 13.19
CA TRP A 389 32.36 12.45 14.41
C TRP A 389 33.32 12.73 15.57
N HIS A 390 33.76 13.99 15.67
CA HIS A 390 34.62 14.49 16.76
C HIS A 390 35.94 13.73 16.93
N GLY A 391 36.49 13.19 15.83
CA GLY A 391 37.71 12.40 15.83
C GLY A 391 37.51 10.92 16.20
N GLY A 392 36.28 10.49 16.45
CA GLY A 392 35.96 9.09 16.74
C GLY A 392 36.06 8.18 15.51
N GLY A 393 36.16 6.87 15.77
CA GLY A 393 36.14 5.82 14.76
C GLY A 393 34.76 5.63 14.14
N VAL A 394 34.75 5.20 12.88
CA VAL A 394 33.53 4.85 12.13
C VAL A 394 33.54 3.38 11.73
N SER A 395 32.40 2.87 11.31
CA SER A 395 32.21 1.44 11.01
C SER A 395 32.98 1.01 9.76
N PHE A 396 33.67 -0.12 9.84
CA PHE A 396 34.28 -0.84 8.73
C PHE A 396 33.94 -2.33 8.84
N LEU A 397 33.97 -3.04 7.71
CA LEU A 397 33.87 -4.50 7.67
C LEU A 397 35.27 -5.10 7.52
N ASP A 398 35.54 -6.16 8.26
CA ASP A 398 36.71 -7.02 8.09
C ASP A 398 36.31 -8.20 7.19
N THR A 399 36.56 -8.06 5.89
CA THR A 399 36.08 -9.01 4.88
C THR A 399 36.86 -10.33 4.88
N GLU A 400 37.93 -10.43 5.67
CA GLU A 400 38.70 -11.65 5.86
C GLU A 400 38.22 -12.46 7.08
N LYS A 401 37.30 -11.93 7.88
CA LYS A 401 36.77 -12.59 9.08
C LYS A 401 35.27 -12.79 8.98
N ASP A 402 34.86 -14.03 9.22
CA ASP A 402 33.45 -14.38 9.39
C ASP A 402 32.88 -13.63 10.61
N GLY A 403 31.67 -13.11 10.45
CA GLY A 403 30.95 -12.40 11.50
C GLY A 403 29.46 -12.31 11.20
N HIS A 404 28.73 -11.63 12.07
CA HIS A 404 27.28 -11.41 11.98
C HIS A 404 26.97 -9.92 12.13
N ALA A 405 27.62 -9.08 11.33
CA ALA A 405 27.39 -7.65 11.40
C ALA A 405 25.95 -7.33 11.02
N LEU A 406 25.28 -6.53 11.85
CA LEU A 406 23.94 -6.05 11.58
C LEU A 406 23.97 -4.98 10.49
N GLY A 407 23.10 -5.13 9.50
CA GLY A 407 22.93 -4.17 8.42
C GLY A 407 21.47 -3.81 8.15
N THR A 408 21.29 -2.75 7.40
CA THR A 408 20.03 -2.31 6.79
C THR A 408 20.22 -2.26 5.28
N ALA A 409 19.44 -3.05 4.54
CA ALA A 409 19.42 -3.10 3.09
C ALA A 409 18.33 -2.17 2.54
N TYR A 410 18.70 -1.31 1.59
CA TYR A 410 17.80 -0.39 0.87
C TYR A 410 17.75 -0.79 -0.60
N LEU A 411 16.56 -1.10 -1.13
CA LEU A 411 16.38 -1.38 -2.55
C LEU A 411 16.27 -0.05 -3.32
N ILE A 412 17.33 0.31 -4.02
CA ILE A 412 17.51 1.59 -4.71
C ILE A 412 18.03 1.37 -6.12
N THR A 413 17.97 2.40 -6.98
CA THR A 413 18.57 2.29 -8.32
C THR A 413 20.09 2.21 -8.20
N ARG A 414 20.75 1.64 -9.22
CA ARG A 414 22.21 1.64 -9.30
C ARG A 414 22.76 3.07 -9.32
N GLU A 415 22.11 3.99 -10.02
CA GLU A 415 22.49 5.43 -10.02
C GLU A 415 22.48 6.03 -8.62
N GLN A 416 21.41 5.80 -7.85
CA GLN A 416 21.33 6.24 -6.45
C GLN A 416 22.45 5.63 -5.60
N PHE A 417 22.74 4.34 -5.76
CA PHE A 417 23.86 3.71 -5.07
C PHE A 417 25.20 4.34 -5.44
N GLU A 418 25.42 4.61 -6.73
CA GLU A 418 26.67 5.21 -7.20
C GLU A 418 26.87 6.61 -6.65
N HIS A 419 25.79 7.40 -6.57
CA HIS A 419 25.78 8.71 -5.93
C HIS A 419 26.11 8.61 -4.43
N VAL A 420 25.44 7.71 -3.70
CA VAL A 420 25.69 7.48 -2.27
C VAL A 420 27.15 7.07 -2.03
N ALA A 421 27.67 6.14 -2.83
CA ALA A 421 29.05 5.67 -2.74
C ALA A 421 30.07 6.78 -3.02
N ALA A 422 29.78 7.69 -3.97
CA ALA A 422 30.62 8.84 -4.25
C ALA A 422 30.59 9.88 -3.13
N GLU A 423 29.41 10.21 -2.60
CA GLU A 423 29.25 11.16 -1.49
C GLU A 423 29.96 10.70 -0.20
N GLU A 424 29.94 9.39 0.11
CA GLU A 424 30.72 8.81 1.22
C GLU A 424 32.25 8.94 1.04
N ASN A 425 32.71 9.22 -0.19
CA ASN A 425 34.12 9.41 -0.53
C ASN A 425 34.42 10.85 -1.02
N GLY A 426 33.64 11.83 -0.57
CA GLY A 426 33.88 13.25 -0.87
C GLY A 426 33.57 13.63 -2.32
N GLY A 427 32.56 12.99 -2.92
CA GLY A 427 32.10 13.21 -4.28
C GLY A 427 32.87 12.40 -5.34
N ARG A 428 33.68 11.42 -4.93
CA ARG A 428 34.48 10.57 -5.82
C ARG A 428 34.01 9.13 -5.72
N TYR A 429 33.64 8.54 -6.85
CA TYR A 429 33.29 7.13 -6.88
C TYR A 429 34.46 6.23 -6.42
N PRO A 430 34.21 5.18 -5.62
CA PRO A 430 35.24 4.25 -5.15
C PRO A 430 36.10 3.68 -6.29
N ASP A 431 37.42 3.80 -6.19
CA ASP A 431 38.37 3.24 -7.19
C ASP A 431 39.44 2.32 -6.59
N GLY A 432 39.31 2.00 -5.30
CA GLY A 432 40.22 1.12 -4.57
C GLY A 432 41.54 1.76 -4.12
N THR A 433 41.75 3.06 -4.34
CA THR A 433 43.05 3.72 -4.04
C THR A 433 43.07 4.57 -2.77
N GLY A 434 41.92 4.84 -2.14
CA GLY A 434 41.85 5.68 -0.95
C GLY A 434 41.85 4.95 0.40
N ASN A 435 41.66 5.72 1.47
CA ASN A 435 41.74 5.26 2.86
C ASN A 435 40.38 5.16 3.58
N TRP A 436 39.28 5.42 2.89
CA TRP A 436 37.91 5.35 3.41
C TRP A 436 37.15 4.22 2.71
N TYR A 437 35.92 4.46 2.23
CA TYR A 437 35.01 3.47 1.67
C TYR A 437 35.30 3.23 0.19
N GLU A 438 36.45 2.64 -0.14
CA GLU A 438 37.02 2.61 -1.49
C GLU A 438 36.82 1.28 -2.24
N ASP A 439 36.24 0.29 -1.57
CA ASP A 439 35.89 -1.00 -2.15
C ASP A 439 34.38 -1.23 -2.09
N ILE A 440 33.80 -1.52 -3.25
CA ILE A 440 32.43 -2.06 -3.36
C ILE A 440 32.52 -3.58 -3.23
N ILE A 441 31.71 -4.13 -2.34
CA ILE A 441 31.70 -5.56 -2.03
C ILE A 441 30.31 -6.12 -2.30
N SER A 442 30.28 -7.20 -3.09
CA SER A 442 29.09 -8.02 -3.28
C SER A 442 28.89 -8.94 -2.08
N LEU A 443 27.71 -8.89 -1.50
CA LEU A 443 27.26 -9.74 -0.39
C LEU A 443 26.38 -10.90 -0.86
N GLY A 444 26.27 -11.09 -2.18
CA GLY A 444 25.39 -12.07 -2.82
C GLY A 444 24.16 -11.41 -3.47
N ASP A 445 23.06 -12.17 -3.53
CA ASP A 445 21.82 -11.75 -4.19
C ASP A 445 20.63 -11.94 -3.24
N MET A 446 19.69 -10.99 -3.26
CA MET A 446 18.40 -11.06 -2.56
C MET A 446 17.29 -10.64 -3.52
N ASP A 447 16.28 -11.50 -3.67
CA ASP A 447 15.12 -11.31 -4.57
C ASP A 447 15.49 -11.05 -6.04
N GLY A 448 16.62 -11.60 -6.50
CA GLY A 448 17.11 -11.43 -7.86
C GLY A 448 17.85 -10.11 -8.10
N PHE A 449 18.16 -9.35 -7.04
CA PHE A 449 18.97 -8.14 -7.09
C PHE A 449 20.27 -8.33 -6.30
N GLU A 450 21.36 -7.79 -6.84
CA GLU A 450 22.68 -7.83 -6.22
C GLU A 450 22.67 -7.04 -4.90
N MET A 451 23.28 -7.59 -3.85
CA MET A 451 23.50 -6.92 -2.58
C MET A 451 24.91 -6.31 -2.57
N LEU A 452 24.98 -4.98 -2.49
CA LEU A 452 26.23 -4.23 -2.51
C LEU A 452 26.42 -3.43 -1.23
N THR A 453 27.66 -3.38 -0.76
CA THR A 453 28.07 -2.48 0.31
C THR A 453 29.37 -1.77 -0.06
N VAL A 454 29.69 -0.69 0.65
CA VAL A 454 30.94 0.06 0.46
C VAL A 454 31.77 -0.04 1.74
N THR A 455 33.03 -0.45 1.63
CA THR A 455 33.96 -0.59 2.76
C THR A 455 35.41 -0.40 2.30
N ASN A 456 36.38 -0.78 3.12
CA ASN A 456 37.78 -0.91 2.70
C ASN A 456 38.26 -2.34 2.91
N LYS A 457 38.76 -3.00 1.86
CA LYS A 457 39.27 -4.38 1.99
C LYS A 457 40.47 -4.50 2.91
N LYS A 458 41.31 -3.44 3.01
CA LYS A 458 42.44 -3.49 3.94
C LYS A 458 41.99 -2.93 5.29
N PRO A 459 42.28 -3.64 6.41
CA PRO A 459 41.99 -3.16 7.74
C PRO A 459 42.52 -1.75 8.00
N ARG A 460 41.72 -0.95 8.71
CA ARG A 460 42.04 0.43 9.09
C ARG A 460 42.60 0.49 10.51
N GLU A 461 43.30 1.58 10.82
CA GLU A 461 43.76 1.83 12.19
C GLU A 461 42.54 1.89 13.11
N GLN A 462 42.57 1.10 14.20
CA GLN A 462 41.45 1.03 15.13
C GLN A 462 41.32 2.33 15.91
N ASN A 463 40.08 2.74 16.14
CA ASN A 463 39.77 3.94 16.91
C ASN A 463 38.38 3.78 17.53
N GLU A 464 38.24 4.14 18.80
CA GLU A 464 36.96 4.05 19.48
C GLU A 464 35.96 5.06 18.87
N PRO A 465 34.68 4.67 18.71
CA PRO A 465 33.66 5.57 18.19
C PRO A 465 33.30 6.65 19.21
N SER A 466 32.82 7.80 18.73
CA SER A 466 32.26 8.83 19.60
C SER A 466 30.87 8.43 20.11
N GLU A 467 30.45 8.99 21.25
CA GLU A 467 29.11 8.75 21.81
C GLU A 467 27.99 9.11 20.82
N GLU A 468 28.16 10.18 20.02
CA GLU A 468 27.21 10.60 18.99
C GLU A 468 27.10 9.58 17.84
N TYR A 469 28.23 9.01 17.41
CA TYR A 469 28.24 7.97 16.38
C TYR A 469 27.55 6.69 16.88
N LEU A 470 27.87 6.27 18.12
CA LEU A 470 27.22 5.13 18.76
C LEU A 470 25.71 5.34 18.93
N GLU A 471 25.25 6.53 19.34
CA GLU A 471 23.82 6.78 19.47
C GLU A 471 23.11 6.76 18.12
N THR A 472 23.76 7.26 17.05
CA THR A 472 23.22 7.16 15.69
C THR A 472 23.06 5.70 15.26
N LEU A 473 24.05 4.85 15.52
CA LEU A 473 23.96 3.41 15.26
C LEU A 473 22.86 2.75 16.08
N LYS A 474 22.75 3.05 17.38
CA LYS A 474 21.66 2.52 18.22
C LYS A 474 20.29 2.87 17.68
N ARG A 475 20.08 4.13 17.25
CA ARG A 475 18.82 4.54 16.62
C ARG A 475 18.52 3.74 15.36
N GLY A 476 19.49 3.58 14.46
CA GLY A 476 19.33 2.77 13.25
C GLY A 476 19.03 1.29 13.54
N ILE A 477 19.69 0.70 14.56
CA ILE A 477 19.43 -0.68 14.97
C ILE A 477 18.03 -0.80 15.58
N ARG A 478 17.60 0.10 16.48
CA ARG A 478 16.23 0.09 17.05
C ARG A 478 15.15 0.19 15.97
N GLU A 479 15.40 1.00 14.95
CA GLU A 479 14.47 1.22 13.84
C GLU A 479 14.27 -0.04 12.99
N ASN A 480 15.37 -0.75 12.68
CA ASN A 480 15.35 -1.85 11.71
C ASN A 480 15.34 -3.24 12.36
N TRP A 481 15.78 -3.35 13.62
CA TRP A 481 15.81 -4.59 14.41
C TRP A 481 14.94 -4.46 15.67
N PRO A 482 13.61 -4.30 15.52
CA PRO A 482 12.71 -3.95 16.63
C PRO A 482 12.60 -5.03 17.71
N ASP A 483 13.03 -6.27 17.41
CA ASP A 483 13.04 -7.38 18.35
C ASP A 483 14.30 -7.44 19.25
N MET A 484 15.33 -6.62 18.97
CA MET A 484 16.53 -6.55 19.81
C MET A 484 16.31 -5.65 21.03
N SER A 485 16.72 -6.11 22.22
CA SER A 485 16.68 -5.28 23.42
C SER A 485 17.82 -4.25 23.47
N GLU A 486 17.66 -3.16 24.22
CA GLU A 486 18.75 -2.17 24.42
C GLU A 486 20.03 -2.81 24.97
N GLU A 487 19.90 -3.86 25.78
CA GLU A 487 21.05 -4.61 26.30
C GLU A 487 21.75 -5.41 25.19
N ASP A 488 20.99 -6.03 24.28
CA ASP A 488 21.54 -6.76 23.14
C ASP A 488 22.25 -5.82 22.16
N ILE A 489 21.64 -4.68 21.86
CA ILE A 489 22.25 -3.64 21.01
C ILE A 489 23.57 -3.15 21.63
N GLY A 490 23.56 -2.88 22.94
CA GLY A 490 24.77 -2.49 23.68
C GLY A 490 25.86 -3.56 23.64
N ARG A 491 25.50 -4.83 23.83
CA ARG A 491 26.43 -5.96 23.74
C ARG A 491 27.03 -6.12 22.34
N TYR A 492 26.21 -6.02 21.30
CA TYR A 492 26.67 -6.08 19.91
C TYR A 492 27.64 -4.95 19.57
N LEU A 493 27.30 -3.69 19.90
CA LEU A 493 28.19 -2.57 19.61
C LEU A 493 29.50 -2.64 20.40
N ASN A 494 29.45 -3.09 21.66
CA ASN A 494 30.66 -3.32 22.45
C ASN A 494 31.53 -4.44 21.86
N SER A 495 30.94 -5.50 21.30
CA SER A 495 31.74 -6.55 20.62
C SER A 495 32.43 -6.07 19.35
N CYS A 496 32.00 -4.96 18.75
CA CYS A 496 32.63 -4.36 17.58
C CYS A 496 33.82 -3.44 17.95
N ILE A 497 34.00 -3.11 19.23
CA ILE A 497 35.17 -2.38 19.71
C ILE A 497 36.29 -3.42 19.93
N ARG A 498 37.30 -3.38 19.05
CA ARG A 498 38.46 -4.28 19.13
C ARG A 498 39.45 -3.77 20.19
N GLU A 499 40.03 -4.68 20.97
CA GLU A 499 41.10 -4.41 21.94
C GLU A 499 42.47 -4.19 21.30
#